data_AF-A0A521A564-F1
#
_entry.id   AF-A0A521A564-F1
#
_cell.length_a   1.000
_cell.length_b   1.000
_cell.length_c   1.000
_cell.angle_alpha   90.00
_cell.angle_beta   90.00
_cell.angle_gamma   90.00
#
_symmetry.space_group_name_H-M   'P 1'
#
loop_
_entity.id
_entity.type
_entity.pdbx_description
1 polymer ?
#
loop_
_entity_poly.entity_id
_entity_poly.type
_entity_poly.pdbx_seq_one_letter_code
_entity_poly.pdbx_strand_id
1 'polypeptide(L)'
;CSNSSLTVIYVENIDFVAPFSDGLAAIEKDGQWGFINEEGDIVIKMRSDLVLIKNNGKDYPVFSSGRCLIFKMKEGIKYFGYIDQNGEQILPPQYLNATHFQHDMAIVHVLIKTNVGNSQMLKKPLVSYDYFEAIIDPDGEVIKYLLEDPIHVTLSKEFLRKPPVITSKFISNHLIAQWSKEKKWEIIAIE
;
A
#
# COMPACT_ATOMS: atom_id res chain seq x y z
N CYS A 1 -32.15 -22.46 -37.88
CA CYS A 1 -31.47 -22.74 -36.60
C CYS A 1 -30.83 -21.44 -36.11
N SER A 2 -31.54 -20.73 -35.24
CA SER A 2 -31.03 -19.52 -34.59
C SER A 2 -30.09 -19.94 -33.48
N ASN A 3 -28.78 -19.89 -33.74
CA ASN A 3 -27.77 -19.93 -32.69
C ASN A 3 -27.91 -18.65 -31.86
N SER A 4 -28.79 -18.68 -30.86
CA SER A 4 -28.75 -17.71 -29.78
C SER A 4 -27.50 -18.02 -28.98
N SER A 5 -26.43 -17.25 -29.17
CA SER A 5 -25.27 -17.30 -28.30
C SER A 5 -25.74 -17.05 -26.87
N LEU A 6 -25.63 -18.06 -26.01
CA LEU A 6 -25.93 -17.92 -24.59
C LEU A 6 -24.94 -16.93 -23.99
N THR A 7 -25.45 -15.83 -23.45
CA THR A 7 -24.64 -14.92 -22.63
C THR A 7 -24.30 -15.66 -21.34
N VAL A 8 -23.01 -15.98 -21.16
CA VAL A 8 -22.51 -16.52 -19.89
C VAL A 8 -22.25 -15.34 -18.97
N ILE A 9 -22.97 -15.29 -17.83
CA ILE A 9 -22.74 -14.30 -16.79
C ILE A 9 -21.88 -14.95 -15.70
N TYR A 10 -20.68 -14.41 -15.47
CA TYR A 10 -19.73 -14.95 -14.49
C TYR A 10 -19.95 -14.38 -13.08
N VAL A 11 -20.20 -13.07 -13.00
CA VAL A 11 -20.48 -12.38 -11.73
C VAL A 11 -21.66 -11.43 -11.93
N GLU A 12 -22.68 -11.59 -11.09
CA GLU A 12 -23.90 -10.77 -11.10
C GLU A 12 -23.93 -9.76 -9.96
N ASN A 13 -24.67 -8.66 -10.18
CA ASN A 13 -24.92 -7.59 -9.21
C ASN A 13 -23.62 -6.94 -8.72
N ILE A 14 -22.84 -6.39 -9.66
CA ILE A 14 -21.61 -5.63 -9.40
C ILE A 14 -21.88 -4.14 -9.60
N ASP A 15 -21.34 -3.33 -8.69
CA ASP A 15 -21.51 -1.88 -8.68
C ASP A 15 -20.49 -1.19 -9.59
N PHE A 16 -19.32 -1.81 -9.77
CA PHE A 16 -18.26 -1.29 -10.62
C PHE A 16 -17.27 -2.37 -11.06
N VAL A 17 -16.65 -2.13 -12.21
CA VAL A 17 -15.55 -2.93 -12.76
C VAL A 17 -14.44 -1.99 -13.20
N ALA A 18 -13.24 -2.20 -12.66
CA ALA A 18 -12.04 -1.48 -13.08
C ALA A 18 -11.41 -2.13 -14.33
N PRO A 19 -10.61 -1.39 -15.12
CA PRO A 19 -9.77 -1.99 -16.15
C PRO A 19 -8.82 -3.05 -15.58
N PHE A 20 -8.42 -4.00 -16.41
CA PHE A 20 -7.39 -4.98 -16.05
C PHE A 20 -6.04 -4.30 -15.79
N SER A 21 -5.34 -4.79 -14.78
CA SER A 21 -3.95 -4.45 -14.45
C SER A 21 -3.28 -5.69 -13.85
N ASP A 22 -2.08 -6.04 -14.31
CA ASP A 22 -1.41 -7.30 -13.99
C ASP A 22 -2.34 -8.52 -14.11
N GLY A 23 -3.11 -8.61 -15.20
CA GLY A 23 -3.99 -9.76 -15.46
C GLY A 23 -5.20 -9.89 -14.52
N LEU A 24 -5.44 -8.93 -13.61
CA LEU A 24 -6.61 -8.90 -12.73
C LEU A 24 -7.42 -7.62 -12.90
N ALA A 25 -8.74 -7.72 -12.80
CA ALA A 25 -9.65 -6.57 -12.75
C ALA A 25 -10.34 -6.48 -11.39
N ALA A 26 -10.31 -5.29 -10.78
CA ALA A 26 -11.02 -5.05 -9.53
C ALA A 26 -12.53 -4.93 -9.80
N ILE A 27 -13.34 -5.61 -8.99
CA ILE A 27 -14.80 -5.48 -9.01
C ILE A 27 -15.29 -5.00 -7.65
N GLU A 28 -16.28 -4.11 -7.68
CA GLU A 28 -16.96 -3.64 -6.48
C GLU A 28 -18.34 -4.28 -6.38
N LYS A 29 -18.66 -4.76 -5.18
CA LYS A 29 -19.98 -5.28 -4.84
C LYS A 29 -20.31 -4.99 -3.39
N ASP A 30 -21.44 -4.34 -3.14
CA ASP A 30 -21.94 -4.02 -1.80
C ASP A 30 -20.91 -3.24 -0.95
N GLY A 31 -20.18 -2.32 -1.60
CA GLY A 31 -19.14 -1.49 -0.96
C GLY A 31 -17.84 -2.24 -0.59
N GLN A 32 -17.65 -3.46 -1.08
CA GLN A 32 -16.43 -4.24 -0.92
C GLN A 32 -15.80 -4.50 -2.28
N TRP A 33 -14.50 -4.77 -2.28
CA TRP A 33 -13.73 -5.01 -3.50
C TRP A 33 -13.16 -6.42 -3.55
N GLY A 34 -13.16 -7.03 -4.72
CA GLY A 34 -12.40 -8.25 -5.02
C GLY A 34 -11.81 -8.17 -6.42
N PHE A 35 -11.23 -9.27 -6.88
CA PHE A 35 -10.58 -9.33 -8.19
C PHE A 35 -11.00 -10.54 -8.99
N ILE A 36 -11.18 -10.33 -10.30
CA ILE A 36 -11.41 -11.37 -11.29
C ILE A 36 -10.22 -11.51 -12.24
N ASN A 37 -10.02 -12.70 -12.79
CA ASN A 37 -9.08 -12.95 -13.89
C ASN A 37 -9.75 -12.70 -15.26
N GLU A 38 -9.00 -12.95 -16.34
CA GLU A 38 -9.46 -12.80 -17.73
C GLU A 38 -10.57 -13.79 -18.11
N GLU A 39 -10.64 -14.93 -17.42
CA GLU A 39 -11.71 -15.92 -17.56
C GLU A 39 -13.02 -15.51 -16.86
N GLY A 40 -12.99 -14.47 -16.02
CA GLY A 40 -14.13 -13.98 -15.24
C GLY A 40 -14.32 -14.64 -13.87
N ASP A 41 -13.40 -15.52 -13.46
CA ASP A 41 -13.39 -16.16 -12.15
C ASP A 41 -12.94 -15.18 -11.06
N ILE A 42 -13.62 -15.20 -9.92
CA ILE A 42 -13.20 -14.44 -8.73
C ILE A 42 -11.97 -15.12 -8.11
N VAL A 43 -10.81 -14.53 -8.32
CA VAL A 43 -9.53 -15.00 -7.74
C VAL A 43 -9.35 -14.49 -6.32
N ILE A 44 -9.72 -13.23 -6.07
CA ILE A 44 -9.68 -12.63 -4.73
C ILE A 44 -11.08 -12.25 -4.31
N LYS A 45 -11.55 -12.87 -3.23
CA LYS A 45 -12.88 -12.62 -2.65
C LYS A 45 -13.03 -11.18 -2.18
N MET A 46 -14.29 -10.74 -2.09
CA MET A 46 -14.65 -9.42 -1.59
C MET A 46 -14.04 -9.17 -0.20
N ARG A 47 -13.38 -8.02 -0.06
CA ARG A 47 -12.70 -7.58 1.16
C ARG A 47 -12.72 -6.06 1.26
N SER A 48 -12.62 -5.56 2.48
CA SER A 48 -12.78 -4.13 2.82
C SER A 48 -11.46 -3.43 3.19
N ASP A 49 -10.36 -4.17 3.19
CA ASP A 49 -9.04 -3.72 3.60
C ASP A 49 -8.12 -3.35 2.42
N LEU A 50 -8.63 -3.30 1.20
CA LEU A 50 -7.91 -2.83 0.02
C LEU A 50 -7.81 -1.31 0.01
N VAL A 51 -6.66 -0.78 -0.42
CA VAL A 51 -6.45 0.65 -0.57
C VAL A 51 -6.82 1.09 -1.97
N LEU A 52 -7.74 2.05 -2.05
CA LEU A 52 -8.19 2.61 -3.33
C LEU A 52 -7.16 3.62 -3.84
N ILE A 53 -6.78 3.48 -5.10
CA ILE A 53 -5.89 4.40 -5.79
C ILE A 53 -6.73 5.38 -6.59
N LYS A 54 -6.35 6.66 -6.55
CA LYS A 54 -7.04 7.72 -7.29
C LYS A 54 -6.83 7.54 -8.78
N ASN A 55 -7.93 7.43 -9.51
CA ASN A 55 -7.93 7.35 -10.97
C ASN A 55 -8.90 8.39 -11.55
N ASN A 56 -8.83 8.59 -12.86
CA ASN A 56 -9.76 9.47 -13.56
C ASN A 56 -11.17 8.89 -13.48
N GLY A 57 -12.02 9.47 -12.63
CA GLY A 57 -13.44 9.13 -12.51
C GLY A 57 -13.81 8.39 -11.22
N LYS A 58 -13.11 7.30 -10.88
CA LYS A 58 -13.41 6.51 -9.66
C LYS A 58 -12.15 5.92 -9.05
N ASP A 59 -12.08 5.95 -7.72
CA ASP A 59 -11.00 5.32 -6.97
C ASP A 59 -11.26 3.81 -6.86
N TYR A 60 -10.25 3.00 -7.13
CA TYR A 60 -10.34 1.53 -7.09
C TYR A 60 -8.98 0.93 -6.71
N PRO A 61 -8.94 -0.27 -6.11
CA PRO A 61 -7.68 -0.94 -5.83
C PRO A 61 -7.09 -1.52 -7.11
N VAL A 62 -5.77 -1.59 -7.17
CA VAL A 62 -5.06 -2.00 -8.39
C VAL A 62 -3.92 -2.95 -8.04
N PHE A 63 -3.69 -3.93 -8.91
CA PHE A 63 -2.44 -4.68 -8.94
C PHE A 63 -1.43 -3.98 -9.83
N SER A 64 -0.22 -3.80 -9.31
CA SER A 64 0.91 -3.30 -10.06
C SER A 64 2.16 -4.00 -9.55
N SER A 65 3.01 -4.47 -10.46
CA SER A 65 4.17 -5.33 -10.13
C SER A 65 3.80 -6.54 -9.26
N GLY A 66 2.65 -7.17 -9.51
CA GLY A 66 2.18 -8.36 -8.80
C GLY A 66 1.82 -8.09 -7.32
N ARG A 67 1.61 -6.83 -6.94
CA ARG A 67 1.25 -6.43 -5.57
C ARG A 67 0.03 -5.53 -5.55
N CYS A 68 -0.84 -5.73 -4.57
CA CYS A 68 -1.95 -4.82 -4.28
C CYS A 68 -1.85 -4.31 -2.83
N LEU A 69 -2.06 -3.00 -2.65
CA LEU A 69 -1.92 -2.33 -1.37
C LEU A 69 -3.14 -2.61 -0.47
N ILE A 70 -2.87 -3.08 0.75
CA ILE A 70 -3.86 -3.32 1.80
C ILE A 70 -3.54 -2.51 3.06
N PHE A 71 -4.49 -2.45 3.98
CA PHE A 71 -4.27 -1.86 5.29
C PHE A 71 -4.82 -2.71 6.43
N LYS A 72 -4.36 -2.44 7.65
CA LYS A 72 -4.94 -2.99 8.87
C LYS A 72 -4.94 -1.96 9.98
N MET A 73 -6.01 -1.93 10.76
CA MET A 73 -6.08 -1.10 11.97
C MET A 73 -5.48 -1.86 13.15
N LYS A 74 -4.54 -1.24 13.87
CA LYS A 74 -3.99 -1.74 15.13
C LYS A 74 -3.96 -0.59 16.13
N GLU A 75 -4.69 -0.74 17.24
CA GLU A 75 -4.79 0.28 18.30
C GLU A 75 -5.25 1.66 17.78
N GLY A 76 -6.09 1.67 16.74
CA GLY A 76 -6.59 2.90 16.11
C GLY A 76 -5.61 3.55 15.12
N ILE A 77 -4.47 2.91 14.85
CA ILE A 77 -3.48 3.34 13.85
C ILE A 77 -3.60 2.44 12.62
N LYS A 78 -3.55 3.05 11.44
CA LYS A 78 -3.58 2.36 10.15
C LYS A 78 -2.15 1.96 9.76
N TYR A 79 -1.94 0.68 9.49
CA TYR A 79 -0.70 0.14 8.93
C TYR A 79 -0.96 -0.39 7.54
N PHE A 80 0.04 -0.31 6.68
CA PHE A 80 -0.04 -0.68 5.27
C PHE A 80 0.86 -1.87 4.97
N GLY A 81 0.39 -2.71 4.05
CA GLY A 81 1.08 -3.90 3.57
C GLY A 81 0.58 -4.26 2.18
N TYR A 82 0.98 -5.41 1.66
CA TYR A 82 0.67 -5.84 0.31
C TYR A 82 0.24 -7.30 0.24
N ILE A 83 -0.67 -7.57 -0.67
CA ILE A 83 -1.05 -8.94 -1.06
C ILE A 83 -0.53 -9.27 -2.45
N ASP A 84 -0.35 -10.55 -2.71
CA ASP A 84 -0.12 -11.09 -4.06
C ASP A 84 -1.44 -11.27 -4.83
N GLN A 85 -1.34 -11.76 -6.07
CA GLN A 85 -2.47 -12.02 -6.97
C GLN A 85 -3.39 -13.16 -6.49
N ASN A 86 -2.96 -13.97 -5.50
CA ASN A 86 -3.79 -14.97 -4.83
C ASN A 86 -4.54 -14.39 -3.61
N GLY A 87 -4.22 -13.14 -3.24
CA GLY A 87 -4.77 -12.46 -2.07
C GLY A 87 -4.04 -12.74 -0.75
N GLU A 88 -2.90 -13.43 -0.81
CA GLU A 88 -2.06 -13.78 0.33
C GLU A 88 -1.17 -12.59 0.73
N GLN A 89 -0.97 -12.39 2.03
CA GLN A 89 -0.14 -11.29 2.54
C GLN A 89 1.34 -11.63 2.42
N ILE A 90 2.00 -11.17 1.36
CA ILE A 90 3.45 -11.27 1.19
C ILE A 90 4.17 -10.25 2.08
N LEU A 91 3.66 -9.02 2.11
CA LEU A 91 4.18 -7.96 2.97
C LEU A 91 3.12 -7.62 4.01
N PRO A 92 3.20 -8.15 5.23
CA PRO A 92 2.17 -7.94 6.23
C PRO A 92 2.04 -6.44 6.57
N PRO A 93 0.84 -5.95 6.94
CA PRO A 93 0.67 -4.54 7.31
C PRO A 93 1.60 -4.10 8.46
N GLN A 94 2.68 -3.41 8.11
CA GLN A 94 3.74 -2.97 9.03
C GLN A 94 4.25 -1.56 8.76
N TYR A 95 3.97 -1.00 7.58
CA TYR A 95 4.40 0.36 7.21
C TYR A 95 3.42 1.40 7.75
N LEU A 96 3.91 2.57 8.19
CA LEU A 96 3.04 3.66 8.65
C LEU A 96 2.29 4.33 7.48
N ASN A 97 2.87 4.28 6.29
CA ASN A 97 2.26 4.65 5.03
C ASN A 97 3.00 3.94 3.89
N ALA A 98 2.34 3.83 2.74
CA ALA A 98 2.86 3.10 1.58
C ALA A 98 2.17 3.56 0.29
N THR A 99 2.93 3.61 -0.82
CA THR A 99 2.36 3.77 -2.17
C THR A 99 1.97 2.42 -2.76
N HIS A 100 1.16 2.41 -3.82
CA HIS A 100 1.12 1.23 -4.69
C HIS A 100 2.48 1.05 -5.37
N PHE A 101 2.76 -0.16 -5.84
CA PHE A 101 3.97 -0.44 -6.60
C PHE A 101 3.93 0.25 -7.95
N GLN A 102 5.08 0.77 -8.39
CA GLN A 102 5.30 1.35 -9.71
C GLN A 102 6.73 0.98 -10.13
N HIS A 103 6.90 0.39 -11.31
CA HIS A 103 8.22 -0.06 -11.80
C HIS A 103 8.93 -1.01 -10.81
N ASP A 104 8.19 -1.98 -10.26
CA ASP A 104 8.68 -2.97 -9.29
C ASP A 104 9.21 -2.36 -7.98
N MET A 105 8.82 -1.12 -7.68
CA MET A 105 9.21 -0.43 -6.45
C MET A 105 8.02 0.22 -5.76
N ALA A 106 8.09 0.38 -4.44
CA ALA A 106 7.14 1.17 -3.68
C ALA A 106 7.85 2.08 -2.67
N ILE A 107 7.26 3.23 -2.37
CA ILE A 107 7.73 4.11 -1.31
C ILE A 107 6.94 3.80 -0.04
N VAL A 108 7.63 3.56 1.07
CA VAL A 108 7.04 3.18 2.35
C VAL A 108 7.64 4.00 3.50
N HIS A 109 6.87 4.11 4.59
CA HIS A 109 7.36 4.61 5.87
C HIS A 109 7.67 3.43 6.79
N VAL A 110 8.95 3.07 6.88
CA VAL A 110 9.47 1.97 7.70
C VAL A 110 9.60 2.42 9.14
N LEU A 111 8.92 1.72 10.05
CA LEU A 111 8.95 2.00 11.49
C LEU A 111 10.16 1.32 12.15
N ILE A 112 10.94 2.08 12.91
CA ILE A 112 12.02 1.58 13.76
C ILE A 112 11.64 1.76 15.22
N LYS A 113 11.89 0.72 16.01
CA LYS A 113 11.65 0.69 17.44
C LYS A 113 12.99 0.66 18.18
N THR A 114 13.30 1.73 18.89
CA THR A 114 14.53 1.85 19.69
C THR A 114 14.21 1.67 21.17
N ASN A 115 14.92 0.78 21.86
CA ASN A 115 14.84 0.66 23.32
C ASN A 115 15.74 1.72 23.94
N VAL A 116 15.14 2.72 24.59
CA VAL A 116 15.81 3.88 25.20
C VAL A 116 16.18 3.61 26.66
N GLY A 117 15.87 2.43 27.18
CA GLY A 117 16.27 1.96 28.51
C GLY A 117 15.10 1.42 29.33
N ASN A 118 15.39 0.99 30.55
CA ASN A 118 14.39 0.46 31.47
C ASN A 118 14.08 1.51 32.54
N SER A 119 12.82 1.99 32.58
CA SER A 119 12.37 2.82 33.70
C SER A 119 12.08 1.93 34.90
N GLN A 120 12.83 2.11 35.99
CA GLN A 120 12.62 1.40 37.26
C GLN A 120 11.22 1.64 37.84
N MET A 121 10.58 2.77 37.48
CA MET A 121 9.23 3.12 37.94
C MET A 121 8.12 2.47 37.11
N LEU A 122 8.28 2.34 35.79
CA LEU A 122 7.19 1.85 34.92
C LEU A 122 7.18 0.32 34.73
N LYS A 123 8.24 -0.39 35.16
CA LYS A 123 8.47 -1.83 34.88
C LYS A 123 8.23 -2.20 33.41
N LYS A 124 8.42 -1.24 32.50
CA LYS A 124 8.26 -1.38 31.05
C LYS A 124 9.47 -0.74 30.36
N PRO A 125 9.93 -1.32 29.23
CA PRO A 125 10.98 -0.70 28.43
C PRO A 125 10.46 0.66 27.92
N LEU A 126 11.28 1.70 28.09
CA LEU A 126 11.05 3.00 27.47
C LEU A 126 11.42 2.85 25.99
N VAL A 127 10.45 3.03 25.12
CA VAL A 127 10.62 2.80 23.68
C VAL A 127 10.40 4.12 22.95
N SER A 128 11.33 4.44 22.05
CA SER A 128 11.14 5.47 21.02
C SER A 128 10.77 4.81 19.71
N TYR A 129 9.92 5.48 18.96
CA TYR A 129 9.55 5.09 17.62
C TYR A 129 9.92 6.21 16.66
N ASP A 130 10.60 5.81 15.60
CA ASP A 130 10.98 6.69 14.52
C ASP A 130 10.64 6.01 13.19
N TYR A 131 10.50 6.77 12.11
CA TYR A 131 10.31 6.18 10.79
C TYR A 131 11.17 6.83 9.72
N PHE A 132 11.46 6.06 8.68
CA PHE A 132 12.17 6.51 7.49
C PHE A 132 11.28 6.36 6.26
N GLU A 133 11.39 7.28 5.33
CA GLU A 133 10.88 7.11 3.98
C GLU A 133 11.90 6.33 3.16
N ALA A 134 11.47 5.20 2.59
CA ALA A 134 12.35 4.29 1.87
C ALA A 134 11.66 3.73 0.62
N ILE A 135 12.48 3.34 -0.35
CA ILE A 135 12.07 2.56 -1.51
C ILE A 135 12.28 1.08 -1.18
N ILE A 136 11.26 0.26 -1.42
CA ILE A 136 11.33 -1.20 -1.31
C ILE A 136 11.08 -1.88 -2.65
N ASP A 137 11.63 -3.08 -2.82
CA ASP A 137 11.29 -4.01 -3.89
C ASP A 137 10.01 -4.82 -3.57
N PRO A 138 9.53 -5.71 -4.46
CA PRO A 138 8.31 -6.48 -4.25
C PRO A 138 8.40 -7.52 -3.11
N ASP A 139 9.61 -7.87 -2.69
CA ASP A 139 9.90 -8.80 -1.60
C ASP A 139 10.07 -8.07 -0.25
N GLY A 140 10.06 -6.74 -0.28
CA GLY A 140 10.13 -5.86 0.90
C GLY A 140 11.55 -5.51 1.31
N GLU A 141 12.55 -5.83 0.50
CA GLU A 141 13.93 -5.40 0.74
C GLU A 141 14.06 -3.90 0.47
N VAL A 142 14.77 -3.20 1.36
CA VAL A 142 14.98 -1.76 1.22
C VAL A 142 16.07 -1.52 0.18
N ILE A 143 15.68 -0.92 -0.94
CA ILE A 143 16.59 -0.49 -2.02
C ILE A 143 17.34 0.78 -1.58
N LYS A 144 16.60 1.77 -1.05
CA LYS A 144 17.17 3.09 -0.72
C LYS A 144 16.37 3.82 0.35
N TYR A 145 17.06 4.38 1.33
CA TYR A 145 16.49 5.37 2.24
C TYR A 145 16.52 6.75 1.59
N LEU A 146 15.39 7.45 1.64
CA LEU A 146 15.22 8.77 1.04
C LEU A 146 15.47 9.88 2.06
N LEU A 147 15.30 9.61 3.36
CA LEU A 147 15.62 10.57 4.41
C LEU A 147 16.92 10.18 5.10
N GLU A 148 17.82 11.15 5.27
CA GLU A 148 19.06 10.98 6.05
C GLU A 148 18.76 10.78 7.54
N ASP A 149 17.81 11.56 8.07
CA ASP A 149 17.41 11.50 9.48
C ASP A 149 16.03 10.85 9.65
N PRO A 150 15.87 9.98 10.67
CA PRO A 150 14.57 9.47 11.06
C PRO A 150 13.63 10.59 11.51
N ILE A 151 12.33 10.39 11.30
CA ILE A 151 11.29 11.25 11.86
C ILE A 151 10.68 10.58 13.08
N HIS A 152 10.76 11.25 14.24
CA HIS A 152 10.16 10.76 15.47
C HIS A 152 8.63 10.71 15.39
N VAL A 153 8.04 9.65 15.94
CA VAL A 153 6.59 9.45 15.94
C VAL A 153 6.07 8.86 17.25
N THR A 154 4.96 9.42 17.74
CA THR A 154 4.22 8.84 18.87
C THR A 154 3.14 7.90 18.35
N LEU A 155 3.29 6.59 18.56
CA LEU A 155 2.31 5.58 18.17
C LEU A 155 1.12 5.54 19.12
N SER A 156 0.23 6.52 18.99
CA SER A 156 -1.08 6.53 19.64
C SER A 156 -2.10 7.13 18.69
N LYS A 157 -3.32 6.59 18.67
CA LYS A 157 -4.44 7.15 17.89
C LYS A 157 -4.73 8.63 18.19
N GLU A 158 -4.29 9.14 19.34
CA GLU A 158 -4.44 10.54 19.70
C GLU A 158 -3.53 11.44 18.85
N PHE A 159 -2.29 10.98 18.61
CA PHE A 159 -1.25 11.71 17.90
C PHE A 159 -1.14 11.32 16.43
N LEU A 160 -1.45 10.07 16.08
CA LEU A 160 -1.33 9.50 14.73
C LEU A 160 -2.71 9.07 14.20
N ARG A 161 -3.59 10.05 13.99
CA ARG A 161 -4.94 9.84 13.43
C ARG A 161 -4.95 9.56 11.93
N LYS A 162 -3.96 10.10 11.21
CA LYS A 162 -3.79 9.95 9.77
C LYS A 162 -2.39 9.41 9.48
N PRO A 163 -2.22 8.60 8.42
CA PRO A 163 -0.89 8.17 7.98
C PRO A 163 0.03 9.38 7.76
N PRO A 164 1.32 9.32 8.15
CA PRO A 164 2.28 10.37 7.82
C PRO A 164 2.40 10.48 6.30
N VAL A 165 2.49 11.71 5.77
CA VAL A 165 2.45 11.95 4.33
C VAL A 165 3.76 11.52 3.70
N ILE A 166 3.69 10.73 2.62
CA ILE A 166 4.86 10.43 1.79
C ILE A 166 5.25 11.67 1.01
N THR A 167 6.50 12.09 1.13
CA THR A 167 7.06 13.32 0.55
C THR A 167 7.74 13.11 -0.79
N SER A 168 7.92 11.86 -1.20
CA SER A 168 8.57 11.48 -2.46
C SER A 168 7.60 10.87 -3.46
N LYS A 169 7.95 10.93 -4.75
CA LYS A 169 7.20 10.32 -5.84
C LYS A 169 8.11 9.88 -6.97
N PHE A 170 7.80 8.76 -7.61
CA PHE A 170 8.51 8.33 -8.81
C PHE A 170 8.25 9.29 -9.97
N ILE A 171 9.30 9.57 -10.74
CA ILE A 171 9.24 10.27 -12.03
C ILE A 171 9.43 9.27 -13.16
N SER A 172 10.32 8.31 -12.95
CA SER A 172 10.59 7.17 -13.84
C SER A 172 11.00 5.98 -12.98
N ASN A 173 11.33 4.86 -13.63
CA ASN A 173 11.93 3.69 -12.97
C ASN A 173 13.35 3.93 -12.42
N HIS A 174 13.97 5.08 -12.66
CA HIS A 174 15.33 5.40 -12.22
C HIS A 174 15.45 6.79 -11.57
N LEU A 175 14.34 7.53 -11.43
CA LEU A 175 14.31 8.87 -10.85
C LEU A 175 13.17 9.02 -9.86
N ILE A 176 13.49 9.64 -8.72
CA ILE A 176 12.52 10.03 -7.72
C ILE A 176 12.60 11.54 -7.47
N ALA A 177 11.44 12.17 -7.33
CA ALA A 177 11.32 13.54 -6.83
C ALA A 177 11.01 13.49 -5.34
N GLN A 178 11.84 14.14 -4.53
CA GLN A 178 11.66 14.23 -3.09
C GLN A 178 11.46 15.70 -2.67
N TRP A 179 10.53 15.94 -1.75
CA TRP A 179 10.38 17.23 -1.10
C TRP A 179 11.29 17.34 0.13
N SER A 180 12.32 18.19 0.06
CA SER A 180 13.34 18.29 1.10
C SER A 180 12.95 19.19 2.27
N LYS A 181 13.76 19.17 3.33
CA LYS A 181 13.59 20.03 4.53
C LYS A 181 13.60 21.52 4.18
N GLU A 182 14.29 21.91 3.11
CA GLU A 182 14.31 23.29 2.60
C GLU A 182 13.03 23.69 1.84
N LYS A 183 12.02 22.81 1.78
CA LYS A 183 10.79 23.03 1.00
C LYS A 183 11.06 23.22 -0.49
N LYS A 184 11.96 22.40 -1.04
CA LYS A 184 12.29 22.35 -2.47
C LYS A 184 12.22 20.92 -2.97
N TRP A 185 12.07 20.77 -4.29
CA TRP A 185 12.15 19.46 -4.94
C TRP A 185 13.61 19.13 -5.25
N GLU A 186 14.00 17.91 -4.89
CA GLU A 186 15.28 17.30 -5.26
C GLU A 186 15.00 16.09 -6.14
N ILE A 187 15.85 15.90 -7.16
CA ILE A 187 15.77 14.76 -8.07
C ILE A 187 16.90 13.82 -7.70
N ILE A 188 16.55 12.60 -7.32
CA ILE A 188 17.49 11.59 -6.87
C ILE A 188 17.45 10.44 -7.86
N ALA A 189 18.64 9.98 -8.28
CA ALA A 189 18.78 8.77 -9.08
C ALA A 189 18.63 7.52 -8.18
N ILE A 190 17.94 6.53 -8.73
CA ILE A 190 17.87 5.17 -8.19
C ILE A 190 18.85 4.36 -9.05
N GLU A 191 19.96 3.95 -8.45
CA GLU A 191 21.01 3.14 -9.09
C GLU A 191 20.74 1.65 -8.89
#